data_AF-D3S120-F1
#
_entry.id   AF-D3S120-F1
#
_cell.length_a   1.000
_cell.length_b   1.000
_cell.length_c   1.000
_cell.angle_alpha   90.00
_cell.angle_beta   90.00
_cell.angle_gamma   90.00
#
_symmetry.space_group_name_H-M   'P 1'
#
loop_
_entity.id
_entity.type
_entity.pdbx_description
1 polymer ?
#
loop_
_entity_poly.entity_id
_entity_poly.type
_entity_poly.pdbx_seq_one_letter_code
_entity_poly.pdbx_strand_id
1 'polypeptide(L)'
;MIGGIGPNELLVILIIAFILFGAHKLPELARSLGRATGEFKKAQREAEIELRKFEEELKAGKYKSQDEKRKKLEEIARTLNIDPEGKSDEELIEEINKALPKEKVEP
;
A
#
# COMPACT_ATOMS: atom_id res chain seq x y z
N MET A 1 6.19 23.19 32.34
CA MET A 1 4.91 23.22 31.60
C MET A 1 5.23 22.88 30.15
N ILE A 2 5.10 21.62 29.75
CA ILE A 2 5.11 21.24 28.33
C ILE A 2 3.64 21.03 28.00
N GLY A 3 2.98 22.13 27.63
CA GLY A 3 1.56 22.13 27.27
C GLY A 3 1.41 21.56 25.87
N GLY A 4 0.80 20.37 25.76
CA GLY A 4 0.27 19.90 24.48
C GLY A 4 -0.88 20.80 24.03
N ILE A 5 -1.16 20.79 22.72
CA ILE A 5 -2.34 21.46 22.16
C ILE A 5 -3.57 20.84 22.83
N GLY A 6 -4.28 21.64 23.62
CA GLY A 6 -5.53 21.22 24.24
C GLY A 6 -6.69 21.23 23.23
N PRO A 7 -7.85 20.64 23.61
CA PRO A 7 -9.03 20.64 22.76
C PRO A 7 -9.48 22.06 22.36
N ASN A 8 -9.28 23.06 23.23
CA ASN A 8 -9.64 24.44 22.97
C ASN A 8 -8.73 25.09 21.93
N GLU A 9 -7.41 24.89 22.04
CA GLU A 9 -6.43 25.38 21.08
C GLU A 9 -6.64 24.73 19.71
N LEU A 10 -6.96 23.42 19.69
CA LEU A 10 -7.30 22.71 18.46
C LEU A 10 -8.56 23.27 17.80
N LEU A 11 -9.59 23.62 18.58
CA LEU A 11 -10.82 24.24 18.07
C LEU A 11 -10.55 25.59 17.42
N VAL A 12 -9.70 26.43 18.03
CA VAL A 12 -9.31 27.73 17.45
C VAL A 12 -8.57 27.54 16.13
N ILE A 13 -7.62 26.60 16.08
CA ILE A 13 -6.89 26.26 14.85
C ILE A 13 -7.87 25.78 13.76
N LEU A 14 -8.83 24.92 14.13
CA LEU A 14 -9.87 24.46 13.19
C LEU A 14 -10.69 25.63 12.67
N ILE A 15 -11.16 26.54 13.51
CA ILE A 15 -11.94 27.71 13.07
C ILE A 15 -11.13 28.56 12.07
N ILE A 16 -9.85 28.82 12.36
CA ILE A 16 -8.97 29.56 11.44
C ILE A 16 -8.83 28.80 10.11
N ALA A 17 -8.58 27.48 10.15
CA ALA A 17 -8.53 26.65 8.95
C ALA A 17 -9.85 26.67 8.17
N PHE A 18 -10.99 26.63 8.86
CA PHE A 18 -12.32 26.73 8.26
C PHE A 18 -12.54 28.09 7.56
N ILE A 19 -12.03 29.18 8.10
CA ILE A 19 -12.11 30.51 7.47
C ILE A 19 -11.22 30.57 6.23
N LEU A 20 -9.99 30.04 6.32
CA LEU A 20 -9.02 30.04 5.22
C LEU A 20 -9.44 29.16 4.04
N PHE A 21 -9.92 27.95 4.33
CA PHE A 21 -10.25 26.94 3.32
C PHE A 21 -11.74 26.91 2.98
N GLY A 22 -12.61 27.39 3.86
CA GLY A 22 -14.06 27.32 3.74
C GLY A 22 -14.67 25.99 4.23
N ALA A 23 -15.91 26.05 4.70
CA ALA A 23 -16.64 24.89 5.26
C ALA A 23 -16.88 23.76 4.25
N HIS A 24 -16.86 24.04 2.96
CA HIS A 24 -17.04 23.04 1.90
C HIS A 24 -15.75 22.27 1.57
N LYS A 25 -14.57 22.87 1.81
CA LYS A 25 -13.29 22.30 1.36
C LYS A 25 -12.80 21.16 2.25
N LEU A 26 -13.00 21.26 3.56
CA LEU A 26 -12.60 20.21 4.51
C LEU A 26 -13.34 18.88 4.26
N PRO A 27 -14.68 18.84 4.07
CA PRO A 27 -15.40 17.62 3.70
C PRO A 27 -14.99 17.07 2.32
N GLU A 28 -14.73 17.96 1.35
CA GLU A 28 -14.28 17.56 0.01
C GLU A 28 -12.91 16.86 0.07
N LEU A 29 -11.95 17.44 0.79
CA LEU A 29 -10.64 16.86 1.03
C LEU A 29 -10.74 15.52 1.75
N ALA A 30 -11.52 15.45 2.83
CA ALA A 30 -11.76 14.19 3.57
C ALA A 30 -12.34 13.09 2.67
N ARG A 31 -13.31 13.43 1.80
CA ARG A 31 -13.88 12.49 0.82
C ARG A 31 -12.84 12.02 -0.20
N SER A 32 -12.02 12.94 -0.73
CA SER A 32 -10.98 12.60 -1.71
C SER A 32 -9.90 11.68 -1.12
N LEU A 33 -9.42 12.00 0.09
CA LEU A 33 -8.47 11.18 0.83
C LEU A 33 -9.07 9.82 1.21
N GLY A 34 -10.35 9.81 1.61
CA GLY A 34 -11.07 8.58 1.91
C GLY A 34 -11.17 7.65 0.70
N ARG A 35 -11.49 8.19 -0.48
CA ARG A 35 -11.49 7.44 -1.74
C ARG A 35 -10.11 6.91 -2.09
N ALA A 36 -9.08 7.77 -2.05
CA ALA A 36 -7.70 7.36 -2.33
C ALA A 36 -7.23 6.24 -1.40
N THR A 37 -7.53 6.36 -0.10
CA THR A 37 -7.23 5.32 0.90
C THR A 37 -8.00 4.03 0.62
N GLY A 38 -9.27 4.12 0.20
CA GLY A 38 -10.09 2.96 -0.16
C GLY A 38 -9.53 2.20 -1.37
N GLU A 39 -9.23 2.91 -2.45
CA GLU A 39 -8.62 2.33 -3.65
C GLU A 39 -7.24 1.74 -3.34
N PHE A 40 -6.43 2.41 -2.53
CA PHE A 40 -5.13 1.89 -2.10
C PHE A 40 -5.26 0.57 -1.33
N LYS A 41 -6.16 0.49 -0.35
CA LYS A 41 -6.44 -0.75 0.39
C LYS A 41 -6.94 -1.87 -0.51
N LYS A 42 -7.75 -1.55 -1.52
CA LYS A 42 -8.23 -2.52 -2.51
C LYS A 42 -7.08 -3.06 -3.35
N ALA A 43 -6.21 -2.20 -3.88
CA ALA A 43 -5.03 -2.59 -4.63
C ALA A 43 -4.08 -3.46 -3.80
N GLN A 44 -3.87 -3.13 -2.51
CA GLN A 44 -3.09 -3.97 -1.59
C GLN A 44 -3.66 -5.38 -1.45
N ARG A 45 -5.00 -5.50 -1.31
CA ARG A 45 -5.68 -6.79 -1.19
C ARG A 45 -5.60 -7.61 -2.48
N GLU A 46 -5.74 -6.96 -3.63
CA GLU A 46 -5.61 -7.62 -4.94
C GLU A 46 -4.18 -8.15 -5.13
N ALA A 47 -3.16 -7.37 -4.80
CA ALA A 47 -1.75 -7.79 -4.85
C ALA A 47 -1.45 -8.98 -3.91
N GLU A 48 -2.04 -8.99 -2.71
CA GLU A 48 -1.89 -10.12 -1.77
C GLU A 48 -2.50 -11.42 -2.34
N ILE A 49 -3.70 -11.33 -2.94
CA ILE A 49 -4.36 -12.47 -3.58
C ILE A 49 -3.52 -13.00 -4.75
N GLU A 50 -2.96 -12.11 -5.57
CA GLU A 50 -2.07 -12.48 -6.68
C GLU A 50 -0.79 -13.15 -6.20
N LEU A 51 -0.16 -12.64 -5.13
CA LEU A 51 1.03 -13.25 -4.56
C LEU A 51 0.73 -14.65 -4.01
N ARG A 52 -0.37 -14.82 -3.26
CA ARG A 52 -0.78 -16.14 -2.76
C ARG A 52 -1.00 -17.13 -3.90
N LYS A 53 -1.67 -16.71 -4.98
CA LYS A 53 -1.82 -17.55 -6.18
C LYS A 53 -0.48 -17.90 -6.80
N PHE A 54 0.43 -16.94 -6.91
CA PHE A 54 1.78 -17.19 -7.43
C PHE A 54 2.54 -18.22 -6.60
N GLU A 55 2.50 -18.12 -5.27
CA GLU A 55 3.10 -19.11 -4.36
C GLU A 55 2.50 -20.51 -4.53
N GLU A 56 1.17 -20.62 -4.66
CA GLU A 56 0.48 -21.88 -4.91
C GLU A 56 0.90 -22.49 -6.26
N GLU A 57 1.02 -21.68 -7.31
CA GLU A 57 1.46 -22.12 -8.63
C GLU A 57 2.93 -22.54 -8.69
N LEU A 58 3.79 -21.87 -7.91
CA LEU A 58 5.17 -22.28 -7.68
C LEU A 58 5.22 -23.66 -7.01
N LYS A 59 4.44 -23.88 -5.94
CA LYS A 59 4.37 -25.17 -5.23
C LYS A 59 3.80 -26.29 -6.10
N ALA A 60 2.86 -25.96 -6.98
CA ALA A 60 2.29 -26.89 -7.95
C ALA A 60 3.20 -27.18 -9.15
N GLY A 61 4.40 -26.59 -9.22
CA GLY A 61 5.36 -26.82 -10.31
C GLY A 61 4.86 -26.33 -11.67
N LYS A 62 3.91 -25.38 -11.71
CA LYS A 62 3.32 -24.89 -12.97
C LYS A 62 4.31 -24.13 -13.84
N TYR A 63 5.31 -23.50 -13.23
CA TYR A 63 6.37 -22.78 -13.93
C TYR A 63 7.49 -23.75 -14.30
N LYS A 64 7.62 -24.04 -15.60
CA LYS A 64 8.51 -25.09 -16.12
C LYS A 64 9.94 -24.61 -16.32
N SER A 65 10.14 -23.30 -16.41
CA SER A 65 11.45 -22.67 -16.59
C SER A 65 11.68 -21.56 -15.57
N GLN A 66 12.95 -21.26 -15.31
CA GLN A 66 13.32 -20.13 -14.45
C GLN A 66 12.90 -18.81 -15.10
N ASP A 67 12.92 -18.71 -16.44
CA ASP A 67 12.46 -17.55 -17.20
C ASP A 67 10.98 -17.22 -16.97
N GLU A 68 10.10 -18.24 -16.89
CA GLU A 68 8.67 -18.01 -16.61
C GLU A 68 8.44 -17.53 -15.17
N LYS A 69 9.20 -18.06 -14.20
CA LYS A 69 9.15 -17.57 -12.80
C LYS A 69 9.59 -16.12 -12.71
N ARG A 70 10.71 -15.79 -13.38
CA ARG A 70 11.27 -14.43 -13.41
C ARG A 70 10.27 -13.43 -13.97
N LYS A 71 9.65 -13.72 -15.12
CA LYS A 71 8.65 -12.82 -15.74
C LYS A 71 7.49 -12.51 -14.81
N LYS A 72 7.04 -13.49 -14.02
CA LYS A 72 5.93 -13.31 -13.08
C LYS A 72 6.34 -12.48 -11.86
N LEU A 73 7.55 -12.69 -11.33
CA LEU A 73 8.12 -11.84 -10.28
C LEU A 73 8.25 -10.39 -10.75
N GLU A 74 8.70 -10.17 -11.98
CA GLU A 74 8.79 -8.84 -12.59
C GLU A 74 7.42 -8.18 -12.77
N GLU A 75 6.40 -8.95 -13.16
CA GLU A 75 5.02 -8.45 -13.29
C GLU A 75 4.48 -7.96 -11.92
N ILE A 76 4.64 -8.77 -10.87
CA ILE A 76 4.22 -8.42 -9.51
C ILE A 76 5.00 -7.20 -8.99
N ALA A 77 6.32 -7.16 -9.21
CA ALA A 77 7.17 -6.04 -8.83
C ALA A 77 6.71 -4.74 -9.48
N ARG A 78 6.44 -4.75 -10.79
CA ARG A 78 5.97 -3.56 -11.52
C ARG A 78 4.61 -3.07 -11.02
N THR A 79 3.69 -3.98 -10.68
CA THR A 79 2.40 -3.62 -10.07
C THR A 79 2.56 -2.94 -8.72
N LEU A 80 3.58 -3.33 -7.94
CA LEU A 80 3.95 -2.71 -6.67
C LEU A 80 4.86 -1.47 -6.83
N ASN A 81 5.11 -1.02 -8.06
CA ASN A 81 6.03 0.08 -8.38
C ASN A 81 7.47 -0.17 -7.87
N ILE A 82 7.89 -1.43 -7.92
CA ILE A 82 9.25 -1.90 -7.63
C ILE A 82 9.95 -2.11 -8.98
N ASP A 83 11.15 -1.54 -9.13
CA ASP A 83 11.97 -1.72 -10.33
C ASP A 83 12.71 -3.07 -10.27
N PRO A 84 12.49 -3.98 -11.24
CA PRO A 84 13.15 -5.28 -11.27
C PRO A 84 14.54 -5.31 -11.94
N GLU A 85 14.95 -4.24 -12.61
CA GLU A 85 16.22 -4.26 -13.35
C GLU A 85 17.43 -4.42 -12.41
N GLY A 86 18.31 -5.35 -12.76
CA GLY A 86 19.56 -5.60 -12.03
C GLY A 86 19.41 -6.35 -10.69
N LYS A 87 18.19 -6.74 -10.28
CA LYS A 87 17.94 -7.47 -9.03
C LYS A 87 17.92 -8.99 -9.23
N SER A 88 18.35 -9.73 -8.21
CA SER A 88 18.17 -11.20 -8.17
C SER A 88 16.72 -11.59 -7.90
N ASP A 89 16.37 -12.85 -8.13
CA ASP A 89 15.03 -13.37 -7.84
C ASP A 89 14.73 -13.28 -6.34
N GLU A 90 15.73 -13.54 -5.49
CA GLU A 90 15.61 -13.46 -4.03
C GLU A 90 15.40 -12.02 -3.54
N GLU A 91 16.15 -11.06 -4.08
CA GLU A 91 16.01 -9.63 -3.76
C GLU A 91 14.64 -9.10 -4.14
N LEU A 92 14.14 -9.48 -5.32
CA LEU A 92 12.78 -9.16 -5.77
C LEU A 92 11.72 -9.70 -4.82
N ILE A 93 11.85 -10.97 -4.41
CA ILE A 93 10.94 -11.60 -3.46
C ILE A 93 10.97 -10.88 -2.10
N GLU A 94 12.14 -10.47 -1.62
CA GLU A 94 12.28 -9.76 -0.35
C GLU A 94 11.62 -8.37 -0.39
N GLU A 95 11.85 -7.60 -1.45
CA GLU A 95 11.22 -6.29 -1.63
C GLU A 95 9.70 -6.38 -1.80
N ILE A 96 9.20 -7.35 -2.57
CA ILE A 96 7.76 -7.61 -2.70
C ILE A 96 7.15 -7.92 -1.32
N ASN A 97 7.78 -8.79 -0.54
CA ASN A 97 7.32 -9.16 0.81
C ASN A 97 7.40 -7.99 1.82
N LYS A 98 8.33 -7.05 1.63
CA LYS A 98 8.46 -5.86 2.46
C LYS A 98 7.47 -4.76 2.07
N ALA A 99 7.15 -4.66 0.79
CA ALA A 99 6.18 -3.70 0.25
C ALA A 99 4.74 -4.09 0.56
N LEU A 100 4.46 -5.40 0.67
CA LEU A 100 3.18 -5.86 1.16
C LEU A 100 3.06 -5.64 2.67
N PRO A 101 1.93 -5.09 3.15
CA PRO A 101 1.65 -5.08 4.57
C PRO A 101 1.62 -6.53 5.02
N LYS A 102 2.53 -6.91 5.93
CA LYS A 102 2.41 -8.18 6.64
C LYS A 102 1.10 -8.12 7.39
N GLU A 103 0.04 -8.65 6.79
CA GLU A 103 -1.14 -9.02 7.55
C GLU A 103 -0.58 -9.90 8.66
N LYS A 104 -0.76 -9.45 9.91
CA LYS A 104 -0.49 -10.26 11.07
C LYS A 104 -1.31 -11.53 10.85
N VAL A 105 -0.63 -12.58 10.41
CA VAL A 105 -1.07 -13.95 10.65
C VAL A 105 -0.92 -14.11 12.17
N GLU A 106 -1.88 -13.56 12.92
CA GLU A 106 -2.09 -13.99 14.29
C GLU A 106 -2.73 -15.38 14.20
N PRO A 107 -2.18 -16.37 14.94
CA PRO A 107 -2.56 -17.77 14.86
C PRO A 107 -3.99 -18.04 15.36
#